data_AF-X1FC19-F1
#
_entry.id   AF-X1FC19-F1
#
_cell.length_a   1.000
_cell.length_b   1.000
_cell.length_c   1.000
_cell.angle_alpha   90.00
_cell.angle_beta   90.00
_cell.angle_gamma   90.00
#
_symmetry.space_group_name_H-M   'P 1'
#
loop_
_entity.id
_entity.type
_entity.pdbx_description
1 polymer ?
#
loop_
_entity_poly.entity_id
_entity_poly.type
_entity_poly.pdbx_seq_one_letter_code
_entity_poly.pdbx_strand_id
1 'polypeptide(L)'
;FKLGKVNFEIYHDKGETDDSIWLWVPKKKTICTGDLMVSSFPNVGNPYKVQRYPKDWAIAMERMRDKNAEYLVPGHGKLIEGKGKVKDVLSITAEAMHFVHDEVVKRLNEGKWFEQIYYEMLEIFPEKFKKHNILRPIYGCYRFAIHASYRLYHGWYNSGNPTDLFPAKTDDIAREFLKLNSEEKYLEHAKKLYSESKKQLALHVLDIVVKGTDEKNVETLVEALKLKVKILKDKVQDEPSFIAGNIIDNAAYQIKERLKELKKKVN
;
A
#
# COMPACT_ATOMS: atom_id res chain seq x y z
N PHE A 1 -37.36 -0.61 -0.32
CA PHE A 1 -38.33 -0.90 -1.39
C PHE A 1 -38.82 -2.34 -1.29
N LYS A 2 -39.84 -2.72 -2.07
CA LYS A 2 -40.31 -4.12 -2.16
C LYS A 2 -40.09 -4.63 -3.58
N LEU A 3 -39.67 -5.88 -3.71
CA LEU A 3 -39.61 -6.60 -4.97
C LEU A 3 -40.27 -7.97 -4.76
N GLY A 4 -41.43 -8.18 -5.41
CA GLY A 4 -42.31 -9.30 -5.09
C GLY A 4 -42.76 -9.29 -3.63
N LYS A 5 -42.59 -10.42 -2.93
CA LYS A 5 -42.94 -10.59 -1.50
C LYS A 5 -41.76 -10.34 -0.55
N VAL A 6 -40.69 -9.68 -1.01
CA VAL A 6 -39.47 -9.44 -0.23
C VAL A 6 -39.25 -7.94 -0.03
N ASN A 7 -39.00 -7.55 1.23
CA ASN A 7 -38.63 -6.20 1.59
C ASN A 7 -37.10 -6.06 1.55
N PHE A 8 -36.63 -4.98 0.95
CA PHE A 8 -35.24 -4.58 0.88
C PHE A 8 -35.09 -3.21 1.51
N GLU A 9 -34.16 -3.08 2.45
CA GLU A 9 -33.73 -1.79 2.99
C GLU A 9 -32.43 -1.40 2.30
N ILE A 10 -32.37 -0.16 1.81
CA ILE A 10 -31.19 0.39 1.13
C ILE A 10 -30.52 1.38 2.08
N TYR A 11 -29.21 1.27 2.20
CA TYR A 11 -28.39 2.18 2.97
C TYR A 11 -27.30 2.77 2.07
N HIS A 12 -27.02 4.06 2.27
CA HIS A 12 -25.88 4.73 1.68
C HIS A 12 -24.85 4.97 2.79
N ASP A 13 -23.60 4.68 2.48
CA ASP A 13 -22.45 4.90 3.35
C ASP A 13 -21.23 5.27 2.49
N LYS A 14 -20.24 5.92 3.09
CA LYS A 14 -18.93 6.13 2.46
C LYS A 14 -17.98 5.01 2.87
N GLY A 15 -17.10 4.62 1.96
CA GLY A 15 -16.08 3.60 2.22
C GLY A 15 -15.16 3.45 1.02
N GLU A 16 -15.39 2.42 0.20
CA GLU A 16 -14.67 2.21 -1.06
C GLU A 16 -14.88 3.37 -2.04
N THR A 17 -16.09 3.92 -2.05
CA THR A 17 -16.48 5.13 -2.79
C THR A 17 -17.24 6.09 -1.87
N ASP A 18 -17.55 7.29 -2.35
CA ASP A 18 -18.38 8.27 -1.64
C ASP A 18 -19.90 8.03 -1.82
N ASP A 19 -20.27 7.11 -2.71
CA ASP A 19 -21.63 6.76 -3.10
C ASP A 19 -21.99 5.29 -2.86
N SER A 20 -21.22 4.59 -2.00
CA SER A 20 -21.43 3.17 -1.76
C SER A 20 -22.83 2.87 -1.20
N ILE A 21 -23.45 1.82 -1.73
CA ILE A 21 -24.76 1.35 -1.30
C ILE A 21 -24.64 -0.10 -0.81
N TRP A 22 -25.35 -0.42 0.28
CA TRP A 22 -25.56 -1.78 0.72
C TRP A 22 -27.03 -2.06 1.05
N LEU A 23 -27.40 -3.33 0.96
CA LEU A 23 -28.77 -3.79 1.13
C LEU A 23 -28.91 -4.69 2.36
N TRP A 24 -29.98 -4.49 3.11
CA TRP A 24 -30.44 -5.43 4.13
C TRP A 24 -31.73 -6.09 3.69
N VAL A 25 -31.79 -7.42 3.81
CA VAL A 25 -32.96 -8.23 3.46
C VAL A 25 -33.45 -8.98 4.71
N PRO A 26 -34.30 -8.36 5.56
CA PRO A 26 -34.67 -8.90 6.87
C PRO A 26 -35.20 -10.33 6.82
N LYS A 27 -36.11 -10.60 5.86
CA LYS A 27 -36.73 -11.93 5.68
C LYS A 27 -35.70 -13.04 5.43
N LYS A 28 -34.56 -12.71 4.80
CA LYS A 28 -33.48 -13.65 4.50
C LYS A 28 -32.32 -13.56 5.50
N LYS A 29 -32.36 -12.59 6.42
CA LYS A 29 -31.25 -12.23 7.30
C LYS A 29 -29.93 -12.04 6.54
N THR A 30 -30.01 -11.43 5.35
CA THR A 30 -28.88 -11.30 4.43
C THR A 30 -28.54 -9.84 4.20
N ILE A 31 -27.24 -9.52 4.24
CA ILE A 31 -26.70 -8.25 3.79
C ILE A 31 -26.00 -8.44 2.45
N CYS A 32 -26.24 -7.55 1.49
CA CYS A 32 -25.43 -7.41 0.28
C CYS A 32 -24.62 -6.12 0.39
N THR A 33 -23.30 -6.22 0.51
CA THR A 33 -22.46 -5.09 0.95
C THR A 33 -22.02 -4.14 -0.15
N GLY A 34 -22.18 -4.53 -1.42
CA GLY A 34 -21.35 -3.97 -2.49
C GLY A 34 -19.86 -4.12 -2.13
N ASP A 35 -19.04 -3.16 -2.56
CA ASP A 35 -17.59 -3.22 -2.32
C ASP A 35 -17.14 -2.75 -0.92
N LEU A 36 -18.09 -2.47 -0.02
CA LEU A 36 -17.77 -2.23 1.40
C LEU A 36 -17.22 -3.49 2.09
N MET A 37 -17.50 -4.69 1.57
CA MET A 37 -16.83 -5.91 2.02
C MET A 37 -16.21 -6.63 0.83
N VAL A 38 -14.91 -6.89 0.96
CA VAL A 38 -14.10 -7.65 0.00
C VAL A 38 -13.25 -8.65 0.76
N SER A 39 -12.90 -9.78 0.14
CA SER A 39 -12.06 -10.82 0.77
C SER A 39 -10.56 -10.45 0.87
N SER A 40 -10.28 -9.20 1.23
CA SER A 40 -8.96 -8.62 1.45
C SER A 40 -9.04 -7.43 2.39
N PHE A 41 -7.90 -6.94 2.88
CA PHE A 41 -7.83 -5.65 3.57
C PHE A 41 -8.53 -4.56 2.73
N PRO A 42 -9.42 -3.73 3.33
CA PRO A 42 -10.14 -2.67 2.62
C PRO A 42 -9.19 -1.78 1.83
N ASN A 43 -9.51 -1.49 0.57
CA ASN A 43 -8.69 -0.59 -0.23
C ASN A 43 -9.02 0.84 0.14
N VAL A 44 -8.42 1.36 1.22
CA VAL A 44 -8.59 2.76 1.62
C VAL A 44 -7.88 3.75 0.66
N GLY A 45 -7.25 3.22 -0.38
CA GLY A 45 -6.32 3.87 -1.27
C GLY A 45 -5.12 2.94 -1.48
N ASN A 46 -4.51 3.00 -2.66
CA ASN A 46 -3.28 2.27 -2.96
C ASN A 46 -2.41 3.14 -3.90
N PRO A 47 -1.20 2.72 -4.30
CA PRO A 47 -0.33 3.55 -5.14
C PRO A 47 -0.96 4.03 -6.46
N TYR A 48 -2.02 3.37 -6.95
CA TYR A 48 -2.72 3.68 -8.20
C TYR A 48 -4.15 4.18 -8.00
N LYS A 49 -4.62 4.34 -6.77
CA LYS A 49 -6.00 4.72 -6.44
C LYS A 49 -6.01 5.91 -5.49
N VAL A 50 -7.02 6.76 -5.67
CA VAL A 50 -7.25 7.92 -4.80
C VAL A 50 -7.53 7.47 -3.36
N GLN A 51 -7.27 8.37 -2.43
CA GLN A 51 -7.61 8.22 -1.02
C GLN A 51 -9.12 8.07 -0.83
N ARG A 52 -9.51 7.26 0.16
CA ARG A 52 -10.90 6.92 0.49
C ARG A 52 -11.17 7.14 1.98
N TYR A 53 -12.27 6.58 2.50
CA TYR A 53 -12.88 7.00 3.77
C TYR A 53 -12.76 5.92 4.85
N PRO A 54 -11.61 5.74 5.54
CA PRO A 54 -11.43 4.66 6.51
C PRO A 54 -12.42 4.74 7.67
N LYS A 55 -12.61 5.93 8.26
CA LYS A 55 -13.53 6.11 9.40
C LYS A 55 -14.98 5.82 9.02
N ASP A 56 -15.44 6.38 7.90
CA ASP A 56 -16.80 6.12 7.42
C ASP A 56 -17.00 4.65 7.06
N TRP A 57 -15.96 4.00 6.50
CA TRP A 57 -15.99 2.57 6.23
C TRP A 57 -16.19 1.77 7.51
N ALA A 58 -15.48 2.11 8.59
CA ALA A 58 -15.64 1.45 9.88
C ALA A 58 -17.08 1.60 10.41
N ILE A 59 -17.66 2.79 10.29
CA ILE A 59 -19.05 3.06 10.67
C ILE A 59 -20.03 2.22 9.83
N ALA A 60 -19.77 2.08 8.52
CA ALA A 60 -20.59 1.24 7.64
C ALA A 60 -20.55 -0.24 8.08
N MET A 61 -19.37 -0.75 8.47
CA MET A 61 -19.22 -2.10 9.02
C MET A 61 -20.03 -2.30 10.30
N GLU A 62 -20.03 -1.32 11.20
CA GLU A 62 -20.80 -1.34 12.44
C GLU A 62 -22.31 -1.34 12.17
N ARG A 63 -22.79 -0.46 11.28
CA ARG A 63 -24.20 -0.42 10.87
C ARG A 63 -24.67 -1.76 10.30
N MET A 64 -23.84 -2.42 9.49
CA MET A 64 -24.10 -3.75 8.97
C MET A 64 -24.09 -4.82 10.07
N ARG A 65 -23.12 -4.75 10.99
CA ARG A 65 -23.01 -5.69 12.13
C ARG A 65 -24.25 -5.65 13.00
N ASP A 66 -24.81 -4.47 13.22
CA ASP A 66 -25.96 -4.25 14.09
C ASP A 66 -27.26 -4.83 13.51
N LYS A 67 -27.30 -5.20 12.22
CA LYS A 67 -28.41 -5.96 11.62
C LYS A 67 -28.45 -7.42 12.07
N ASN A 68 -27.39 -7.92 12.75
CA ASN A 68 -27.29 -9.30 13.24
C ASN A 68 -27.59 -10.35 12.14
N ALA A 69 -27.03 -10.10 10.95
CA ALA A 69 -27.24 -10.89 9.75
C ALA A 69 -26.66 -12.30 9.88
N GLU A 70 -27.32 -13.26 9.23
CA GLU A 70 -26.87 -14.65 9.14
C GLU A 70 -26.01 -14.88 7.90
N TYR A 71 -26.18 -14.05 6.87
CA TYR A 71 -25.46 -14.13 5.61
C TYR A 71 -24.93 -12.76 5.20
N LEU A 72 -23.68 -12.70 4.76
CA LEU A 72 -23.05 -11.50 4.20
C LEU A 72 -22.53 -11.82 2.80
N VAL A 73 -23.11 -11.16 1.80
CA VAL A 73 -22.73 -11.27 0.38
C VAL A 73 -21.79 -10.11 0.05
N PRO A 74 -20.47 -10.37 -0.06
CA PRO A 74 -19.50 -9.33 -0.41
C PRO A 74 -19.58 -8.96 -1.90
N GLY A 75 -19.10 -7.77 -2.26
CA GLY A 75 -18.86 -7.39 -3.65
C GLY A 75 -17.78 -8.25 -4.30
N HIS A 76 -16.77 -8.65 -3.51
CA HIS A 76 -15.72 -9.56 -3.94
C HIS A 76 -15.42 -10.67 -2.93
N GLY A 77 -15.36 -11.89 -3.45
CA GLY A 77 -14.98 -13.10 -2.71
C GLY A 77 -16.15 -13.99 -2.35
N LYS A 78 -15.99 -14.82 -1.31
CA LYS A 78 -16.97 -15.87 -0.98
C LYS A 78 -18.08 -15.34 -0.07
N LEU A 79 -19.26 -15.94 -0.19
CA LEU A 79 -20.35 -15.80 0.78
C LEU A 79 -19.85 -16.11 2.19
N ILE A 80 -20.24 -15.30 3.16
CA ILE A 80 -19.93 -15.52 4.58
C ILE A 80 -21.22 -15.93 5.28
N GLU A 81 -21.21 -17.14 5.84
CA GLU A 81 -22.38 -17.81 6.40
C GLU A 81 -22.26 -18.02 7.91
N GLY A 82 -23.34 -17.73 8.62
CA GLY A 82 -23.46 -17.87 10.07
C GLY A 82 -23.22 -16.55 10.80
N LYS A 83 -24.13 -16.22 11.71
CA LYS A 83 -24.12 -14.96 12.48
C LYS A 83 -22.80 -14.66 13.16
N GLY A 84 -22.15 -15.68 13.74
CA GLY A 84 -20.85 -15.53 14.40
C GLY A 84 -19.76 -15.05 13.43
N LYS A 85 -19.64 -15.68 12.27
CA LYS A 85 -18.65 -15.31 11.25
C LYS A 85 -18.96 -13.94 10.64
N VAL A 86 -20.23 -13.63 10.37
CA VAL A 86 -20.64 -12.32 9.87
C VAL A 86 -20.28 -11.21 10.87
N LYS A 87 -20.59 -11.41 12.15
CA LYS A 87 -20.23 -10.45 13.21
C LYS A 87 -18.72 -10.29 13.32
N ASP A 88 -17.97 -11.38 13.28
CA ASP A 88 -16.51 -11.39 13.38
C ASP A 88 -15.85 -10.58 12.25
N VAL A 89 -16.16 -10.89 10.99
CA VAL A 89 -15.55 -10.19 9.84
C VAL A 89 -15.91 -8.71 9.78
N LEU A 90 -17.13 -8.34 10.15
CA LEU A 90 -17.54 -6.93 10.21
C LEU A 90 -16.84 -6.22 11.37
N SER A 91 -16.71 -6.86 12.53
CA SER A 91 -16.07 -6.25 13.71
C SER A 91 -14.57 -6.06 13.49
N ILE A 92 -13.85 -7.10 13.04
CA ILE A 92 -12.40 -6.99 12.84
C ILE A 92 -12.04 -5.98 11.74
N THR A 93 -12.89 -5.86 10.71
CA THR A 93 -12.71 -4.87 9.64
C THR A 93 -12.96 -3.46 10.16
N ALA A 94 -14.04 -3.25 10.93
CA ALA A 94 -14.31 -1.96 11.58
C ALA A 94 -13.16 -1.54 12.50
N GLU A 95 -12.71 -2.46 13.38
CA GLU A 95 -11.61 -2.21 14.31
C GLU A 95 -10.31 -1.85 13.58
N ALA A 96 -9.97 -2.54 12.49
CA ALA A 96 -8.77 -2.23 11.71
C ALA A 96 -8.85 -0.86 11.03
N MET A 97 -10.02 -0.47 10.52
CA MET A 97 -10.22 0.83 9.87
C MET A 97 -10.20 1.99 10.89
N HIS A 98 -10.88 1.86 12.02
CA HIS A 98 -10.79 2.82 13.12
C HIS A 98 -9.36 2.93 13.62
N PHE A 99 -8.67 1.80 13.85
CA PHE A 99 -7.29 1.82 14.33
C PHE A 99 -6.37 2.61 13.39
N VAL A 100 -6.38 2.31 12.08
CA VAL A 100 -5.49 3.01 11.15
C VAL A 100 -5.84 4.49 11.07
N HIS A 101 -7.13 4.83 11.03
CA HIS A 101 -7.56 6.23 11.00
C HIS A 101 -7.14 6.98 12.27
N ASP A 102 -7.55 6.50 13.44
CA ASP A 102 -7.42 7.20 14.71
C ASP A 102 -5.95 7.35 15.11
N GLU A 103 -5.14 6.31 14.95
CA GLU A 103 -3.71 6.36 15.29
C GLU A 103 -2.89 7.23 14.33
N VAL A 104 -3.29 7.34 13.05
CA VAL A 104 -2.68 8.31 12.11
C VAL A 104 -3.09 9.74 12.47
N VAL A 105 -4.38 9.99 12.72
CA VAL A 105 -4.88 11.32 13.09
C VAL A 105 -4.28 11.79 14.42
N LYS A 106 -4.14 10.89 15.39
CA LYS A 106 -3.45 11.18 16.65
C LYS A 106 -2.03 11.71 16.40
N ARG A 107 -1.23 11.02 15.58
CA ARG A 107 0.15 11.42 15.29
C ARG A 107 0.24 12.68 14.43
N LEU A 108 -0.72 12.89 13.54
CA LEU A 108 -0.87 14.17 12.83
C LEU A 108 -1.05 15.32 13.82
N ASN A 109 -1.92 15.15 14.82
CA ASN A 109 -2.13 16.14 15.88
C ASN A 109 -0.92 16.33 16.82
N GLU A 110 -0.02 15.34 16.88
CA GLU A 110 1.29 15.45 17.55
C GLU A 110 2.33 16.21 16.70
N GLY A 111 1.96 16.66 15.49
CA GLY A 111 2.84 17.42 14.59
C GLY A 111 3.88 16.55 13.85
N LYS A 112 3.67 15.24 13.78
CA LYS A 112 4.60 14.30 13.14
C LYS A 112 4.49 14.33 11.62
N TRP A 113 5.63 14.21 10.96
CA TRP A 113 5.71 14.06 9.50
C TRP A 113 5.49 12.62 9.07
N PHE A 114 5.17 12.42 7.78
CA PHE A 114 4.72 11.13 7.28
C PHE A 114 5.68 9.98 7.59
N GLU A 115 6.99 10.19 7.50
CA GLU A 115 7.99 9.15 7.80
C GLU A 115 7.86 8.65 9.24
N GLN A 116 7.78 9.57 10.21
CA GLN A 116 7.61 9.23 11.63
C GLN A 116 6.31 8.46 11.85
N ILE A 117 5.21 8.96 11.27
CA ILE A 117 3.90 8.31 11.37
C ILE A 117 3.94 6.90 10.78
N TYR A 118 4.54 6.76 9.60
CA TYR A 118 4.60 5.49 8.90
C TYR A 118 5.30 4.43 9.74
N TYR A 119 6.52 4.70 10.20
CA TYR A 119 7.30 3.73 10.98
C TYR A 119 6.68 3.42 12.33
N GLU A 120 6.20 4.41 13.08
CA GLU A 120 5.50 4.16 14.34
C GLU A 120 4.24 3.30 14.14
N MET A 121 3.49 3.57 13.06
CA MET A 121 2.32 2.77 12.73
C MET A 121 2.70 1.32 12.38
N LEU A 122 3.82 1.06 11.70
CA LEU A 122 4.28 -0.32 11.44
C LEU A 122 4.58 -1.07 12.74
N GLU A 123 5.17 -0.39 13.72
CA GLU A 123 5.52 -0.96 15.02
C GLU A 123 4.28 -1.32 15.85
N ILE A 124 3.29 -0.42 15.89
CA ILE A 124 2.11 -0.62 16.73
C ILE A 124 0.97 -1.40 16.05
N PHE A 125 1.09 -1.71 14.74
CA PHE A 125 0.00 -2.36 14.00
C PHE A 125 -0.34 -3.75 14.59
N PRO A 126 -1.56 -3.95 15.13
CA PRO A 126 -1.89 -5.16 15.89
C PRO A 126 -1.80 -6.47 15.10
N GLU A 127 -1.18 -7.48 15.72
CA GLU A 127 -1.05 -8.82 15.14
C GLU A 127 -2.39 -9.48 14.82
N LYS A 128 -3.44 -9.19 15.60
CA LYS A 128 -4.80 -9.70 15.32
C LYS A 128 -5.30 -9.30 13.93
N PHE A 129 -4.94 -8.10 13.44
CA PHE A 129 -5.32 -7.66 12.10
C PHE A 129 -4.47 -8.33 11.02
N LYS A 130 -3.16 -8.47 11.26
CA LYS A 130 -2.23 -9.10 10.30
C LYS A 130 -2.58 -10.58 10.04
N LYS A 131 -3.03 -11.28 11.08
CA LYS A 131 -3.34 -12.72 11.02
C LYS A 131 -4.77 -13.04 10.59
N HIS A 132 -5.66 -12.05 10.53
CA HIS A 132 -7.06 -12.29 10.20
C HIS A 132 -7.24 -12.54 8.69
N ASN A 133 -7.88 -13.66 8.33
CA ASN A 133 -7.98 -14.09 6.93
C ASN A 133 -8.75 -13.12 6.01
N ILE A 134 -9.75 -12.38 6.54
CA ILE A 134 -10.46 -11.36 5.75
C ILE A 134 -9.58 -10.15 5.43
N LEU A 135 -8.56 -9.86 6.24
CA LEU A 135 -7.69 -8.68 6.14
C LEU A 135 -6.38 -8.96 5.40
N ARG A 136 -6.33 -10.03 4.60
CA ARG A 136 -5.12 -10.37 3.81
C ARG A 136 -4.76 -9.23 2.85
N PRO A 137 -3.47 -8.93 2.65
CA PRO A 137 -3.02 -7.77 1.88
C PRO A 137 -3.06 -8.00 0.36
N ILE A 138 -4.19 -8.45 -0.18
CA ILE A 138 -4.33 -8.79 -1.61
C ILE A 138 -4.51 -7.52 -2.45
N TYR A 139 -5.53 -6.70 -2.16
CA TYR A 139 -5.81 -5.48 -2.93
C TYR A 139 -5.46 -4.21 -2.14
N GLY A 140 -6.01 -4.08 -0.93
CA GLY A 140 -5.50 -3.15 0.09
C GLY A 140 -4.40 -3.80 0.94
N CYS A 141 -3.73 -2.98 1.74
CA CYS A 141 -2.97 -3.44 2.90
C CYS A 141 -2.84 -2.30 3.92
N TYR A 142 -2.48 -2.63 5.16
CA TYR A 142 -2.36 -1.62 6.22
C TYR A 142 -1.32 -0.54 5.91
N ARG A 143 -0.22 -0.89 5.22
CA ARG A 143 0.78 0.08 4.75
C ARG A 143 0.16 1.13 3.84
N PHE A 144 -0.68 0.71 2.89
CA PHE A 144 -1.39 1.66 2.01
C PHE A 144 -2.46 2.44 2.75
N ALA A 145 -3.13 1.83 3.71
CA ALA A 145 -4.12 2.51 4.55
C ALA A 145 -3.50 3.63 5.39
N ILE A 146 -2.27 3.45 5.89
CA ILE A 146 -1.52 4.51 6.59
C ILE A 146 -1.27 5.69 5.63
N HIS A 147 -0.76 5.43 4.42
CA HIS A 147 -0.59 6.47 3.39
C HIS A 147 -1.89 7.21 3.07
N ALA A 148 -2.97 6.46 2.86
CA ALA A 148 -4.26 7.04 2.49
C ALA A 148 -4.88 7.86 3.61
N SER A 149 -4.82 7.37 4.86
CA SER A 149 -5.32 8.08 6.03
C SER A 149 -4.55 9.37 6.26
N TYR A 150 -3.23 9.37 6.08
CA TYR A 150 -2.44 10.60 6.14
C TYR A 150 -2.87 11.59 5.05
N ARG A 151 -2.94 11.16 3.79
CA ARG A 151 -3.32 12.02 2.64
C ARG A 151 -4.77 12.52 2.70
N LEU A 152 -5.64 11.90 3.49
CA LEU A 152 -7.00 12.39 3.68
C LEU A 152 -7.03 13.72 4.44
N TYR A 153 -6.07 13.92 5.36
CA TYR A 153 -6.00 15.11 6.23
C TYR A 153 -4.82 16.02 5.90
N HIS A 154 -3.81 15.50 5.20
CA HIS A 154 -2.61 16.21 4.84
C HIS A 154 -2.50 16.43 3.33
N GLY A 155 -1.91 17.55 2.93
CA GLY A 155 -1.56 17.82 1.54
C GLY A 155 -0.42 16.94 1.03
N TRP A 156 -0.05 17.15 -0.25
CA TRP A 156 0.99 16.39 -0.94
C TRP A 156 2.40 16.56 -0.32
N TYR A 157 2.68 17.70 0.32
CA TYR A 157 3.94 17.97 0.99
C TYR A 157 4.00 17.24 2.33
N ASN A 158 4.65 16.07 2.40
CA ASN A 158 4.48 15.16 3.53
C ASN A 158 5.74 14.89 4.37
N SER A 159 6.89 15.43 3.96
CA SER A 159 8.18 15.16 4.60
C SER A 159 8.57 16.20 5.65
N GLY A 160 8.00 17.41 5.60
CA GLY A 160 8.47 18.54 6.42
C GLY A 160 9.83 19.09 6.02
N ASN A 161 10.42 18.59 4.93
CA ASN A 161 11.70 19.04 4.41
C ASN A 161 11.47 19.98 3.21
N PRO A 162 11.83 21.28 3.29
CA PRO A 162 11.62 22.22 2.19
C PRO A 162 12.26 21.80 0.85
N THR A 163 13.29 20.95 0.89
CA THR A 163 13.91 20.36 -0.31
C THR A 163 12.91 19.57 -1.16
N ASP A 164 11.90 18.97 -0.54
CA ASP A 164 10.89 18.16 -1.23
C ASP A 164 9.71 18.99 -1.75
N LEU A 165 9.65 20.29 -1.43
CA LEU A 165 8.58 21.17 -1.89
C LEU A 165 8.70 21.39 -3.41
N PHE A 166 9.90 21.75 -3.87
CA PHE A 166 10.22 21.91 -5.29
C PHE A 166 11.59 21.29 -5.57
N PRO A 167 11.67 19.95 -5.67
CA PRO A 167 12.96 19.26 -5.70
C PRO A 167 13.71 19.50 -7.01
N ALA A 168 15.04 19.53 -6.91
CA ALA A 168 15.91 19.44 -8.07
C ALA A 168 15.72 18.09 -8.79
N LYS A 169 16.14 18.01 -10.07
CA LYS A 169 16.06 16.74 -10.81
C LYS A 169 16.92 15.68 -10.12
N THR A 170 16.38 14.48 -10.00
CA THR A 170 17.06 13.38 -9.29
C THR A 170 18.39 13.00 -9.95
N ASP A 171 18.51 13.14 -11.27
CA ASP A 171 19.77 12.92 -12.00
C ASP A 171 20.81 14.02 -11.73
N ASP A 172 20.38 15.28 -11.52
CA ASP A 172 21.29 16.38 -11.13
C ASP A 172 21.85 16.13 -9.72
N ILE A 173 20.97 15.76 -8.78
CA ILE A 173 21.36 15.39 -7.41
C ILE A 173 22.34 14.22 -7.44
N ALA A 174 22.05 13.16 -8.20
CA ALA A 174 22.92 11.99 -8.33
C ALA A 174 24.31 12.34 -8.88
N ARG A 175 24.38 13.24 -9.88
CA ARG A 175 25.66 13.73 -10.42
C ARG A 175 26.49 14.49 -9.39
N GLU A 176 25.88 15.28 -8.50
CA GLU A 176 26.63 15.94 -7.42
C GLU A 176 27.25 14.92 -6.45
N PHE A 177 26.56 13.82 -6.14
CA PHE A 177 27.15 12.73 -5.35
C PHE A 177 28.33 12.06 -6.06
N LEU A 178 28.25 11.86 -7.38
CA LEU A 178 29.36 11.29 -8.16
C LEU A 178 30.59 12.21 -8.26
N LYS A 179 30.45 13.52 -8.02
CA LYS A 179 31.61 14.42 -7.88
C LYS A 179 32.37 14.19 -6.58
N LEU A 180 31.70 13.67 -5.55
CA LEU A 180 32.28 13.42 -4.23
C LEU A 180 32.92 12.02 -4.14
N ASN A 181 32.46 11.06 -4.95
CA ASN A 181 32.95 9.69 -4.92
C ASN A 181 32.64 8.94 -6.23
N SER A 182 33.43 7.92 -6.57
CA SER A 182 33.27 7.20 -7.84
C SER A 182 32.08 6.24 -7.85
N GLU A 183 31.58 5.94 -9.04
CA GLU A 183 30.52 4.97 -9.28
C GLU A 183 30.84 3.60 -8.67
N GLU A 184 32.09 3.14 -8.80
CA GLU A 184 32.56 1.84 -8.30
C GLU A 184 32.45 1.77 -6.78
N LYS A 185 32.81 2.85 -6.07
CA LYS A 185 32.71 2.89 -4.60
C LYS A 185 31.26 2.91 -4.13
N TYR A 186 30.35 3.61 -4.83
CA TYR A 186 28.92 3.53 -4.53
C TYR A 186 28.36 2.13 -4.77
N LEU A 187 28.76 1.49 -5.87
CA LEU A 187 28.37 0.12 -6.18
C LEU A 187 28.89 -0.89 -5.14
N GLU A 188 30.16 -0.78 -4.72
CA GLU A 188 30.74 -1.60 -3.66
C GLU A 188 29.97 -1.42 -2.34
N HIS A 189 29.66 -0.16 -1.98
CA HIS A 189 28.89 0.12 -0.78
C HIS A 189 27.47 -0.45 -0.85
N ALA A 190 26.80 -0.37 -2.00
CA ALA A 190 25.50 -1.00 -2.20
C ALA A 190 25.57 -2.54 -2.09
N LYS A 191 26.63 -3.18 -2.63
CA LYS A 191 26.89 -4.62 -2.46
C LYS A 191 27.02 -4.98 -0.98
N LYS A 192 27.76 -4.19 -0.20
CA LYS A 192 27.89 -4.36 1.26
C LYS A 192 26.54 -4.22 1.99
N LEU A 193 25.80 -3.15 1.75
CA LEU A 193 24.46 -2.96 2.35
C LEU A 193 23.52 -4.12 2.05
N TYR A 194 23.56 -4.64 0.82
CA TYR A 194 22.77 -5.80 0.44
C TYR A 194 23.21 -7.08 1.17
N SER A 195 24.52 -7.33 1.35
CA SER A 195 25.00 -8.46 2.18
C SER A 195 24.60 -8.35 3.66
N GLU A 196 24.39 -7.14 4.16
CA GLU A 196 23.87 -6.86 5.51
C GLU A 196 22.32 -6.91 5.56
N SER A 197 21.65 -7.41 4.51
CA SER A 197 20.19 -7.45 4.38
C SER A 197 19.49 -6.07 4.41
N LYS A 198 20.23 -4.97 4.26
CA LYS A 198 19.69 -3.59 4.17
C LYS A 198 19.22 -3.28 2.76
N LYS A 199 18.32 -4.11 2.24
CA LYS A 199 17.87 -4.12 0.83
C LYS A 199 17.40 -2.75 0.33
N GLN A 200 16.58 -2.04 1.12
CA GLN A 200 16.03 -0.74 0.71
C GLN A 200 17.13 0.34 0.62
N LEU A 201 18.05 0.38 1.59
CA LEU A 201 19.18 1.32 1.57
C LEU A 201 20.13 1.05 0.40
N ALA A 202 20.40 -0.23 0.10
CA ALA A 202 21.18 -0.60 -1.08
C ALA A 202 20.55 -0.07 -2.38
N LEU A 203 19.21 -0.11 -2.51
CA LEU A 203 18.51 0.49 -3.65
C LEU A 203 18.66 2.01 -3.73
N HIS A 204 18.61 2.72 -2.59
CA HIS A 204 18.84 4.17 -2.55
C HIS A 204 20.27 4.53 -3.00
N VAL A 205 21.28 3.76 -2.57
CA VAL A 205 22.67 3.97 -2.99
C VAL A 205 22.86 3.65 -4.47
N LEU A 206 22.23 2.57 -4.98
CA LEU A 206 22.28 2.24 -6.41
C LEU A 206 21.65 3.30 -7.30
N ASP A 207 20.64 4.01 -6.81
CA ASP A 207 20.00 5.09 -7.55
C ASP A 207 20.97 6.24 -7.89
N ILE A 208 22.01 6.45 -7.08
CA ILE A 208 23.07 7.44 -7.37
C ILE A 208 23.80 7.06 -8.67
N VAL A 209 24.23 5.81 -8.79
CA VAL A 209 24.91 5.31 -10.01
C VAL A 209 23.92 5.27 -11.19
N VAL A 210 22.73 4.71 -10.99
CA VAL A 210 21.75 4.51 -12.07
C VAL A 210 21.25 5.80 -12.72
N LYS A 211 21.20 6.90 -11.95
CA LYS A 211 20.73 8.22 -12.38
C LYS A 211 21.86 9.20 -12.72
N GLY A 212 23.01 9.06 -12.05
CA GLY A 212 24.12 9.99 -12.18
C GLY A 212 25.12 9.63 -13.28
N THR A 213 25.29 8.33 -13.58
CA THR A 213 26.28 7.85 -14.54
C THR A 213 25.90 8.20 -15.98
N ASP A 214 26.82 8.87 -16.68
CA ASP A 214 26.71 9.13 -18.12
C ASP A 214 26.83 7.82 -18.92
N GLU A 215 26.21 7.73 -20.10
CA GLU A 215 26.23 6.53 -20.95
C GLU A 215 27.63 6.15 -21.45
N LYS A 216 28.68 6.87 -21.08
CA LYS A 216 30.09 6.56 -21.40
C LYS A 216 30.71 5.54 -20.44
N ASN A 217 30.22 5.42 -19.20
CA ASN A 217 30.68 4.39 -18.24
C ASN A 217 29.64 3.26 -18.12
N VAL A 218 29.43 2.54 -19.24
CA VAL A 218 28.34 1.57 -19.38
C VAL A 218 28.52 0.35 -18.48
N GLU A 219 29.76 -0.07 -18.21
CA GLU A 219 30.05 -1.29 -17.47
C GLU A 219 29.54 -1.20 -16.01
N THR A 220 29.95 -0.17 -15.28
CA THR A 220 29.53 0.06 -13.89
C THR A 220 28.01 0.29 -13.79
N LEU A 221 27.42 1.00 -14.76
CA LEU A 221 25.97 1.18 -14.85
C LEU A 221 25.23 -0.17 -15.04
N VAL A 222 25.74 -1.03 -15.93
CA VAL A 222 25.17 -2.37 -16.18
C VAL A 222 25.26 -3.23 -14.93
N GLU A 223 26.37 -3.19 -14.19
CA GLU A 223 26.49 -3.90 -12.91
C GLU A 223 25.49 -3.40 -11.86
N ALA A 224 25.36 -2.08 -11.72
CA ALA A 224 24.43 -1.47 -10.77
C ALA A 224 22.97 -1.85 -11.08
N LEU A 225 22.58 -1.81 -12.36
CA LEU A 225 21.24 -2.23 -12.81
C LEU A 225 20.99 -3.72 -12.57
N LYS A 226 21.98 -4.59 -12.82
CA LYS A 226 21.87 -6.03 -12.50
C LYS A 226 21.68 -6.28 -11.01
N LEU A 227 22.46 -5.60 -10.16
CA LEU A 227 22.31 -5.71 -8.70
C LEU A 227 20.95 -5.19 -8.25
N LYS A 228 20.49 -4.06 -8.80
CA LYS A 228 19.16 -3.51 -8.52
C LYS A 228 18.05 -4.50 -8.85
N VAL A 229 18.10 -5.17 -10.01
CA VAL A 229 17.14 -6.24 -10.38
C VAL A 229 17.16 -7.39 -9.38
N LYS A 230 18.35 -7.84 -8.96
CA LYS A 230 18.48 -8.91 -7.96
C LYS A 230 17.80 -8.52 -6.65
N ILE A 231 18.11 -7.34 -6.12
CA ILE A 231 17.52 -6.85 -4.87
C ILE A 231 16.00 -6.70 -4.97
N LEU A 232 15.49 -6.19 -6.10
CA LEU A 232 14.04 -6.07 -6.32
C LEU A 232 13.36 -7.45 -6.32
N LYS A 233 13.92 -8.45 -7.02
CA LYS A 233 13.37 -9.82 -7.04
C LYS A 233 13.40 -10.47 -5.65
N ASP A 234 14.45 -10.25 -4.88
CA ASP A 234 14.51 -10.71 -3.49
C ASP A 234 13.45 -10.04 -2.62
N LYS A 235 13.19 -8.73 -2.82
CA LYS A 235 12.13 -8.03 -2.08
C LYS A 235 10.74 -8.55 -2.42
N VAL A 236 10.49 -9.00 -3.66
CA VAL A 236 9.19 -9.59 -4.04
C VAL A 236 8.90 -10.87 -3.26
N GLN A 237 9.92 -11.69 -2.97
CA GLN A 237 9.75 -12.92 -2.19
C GLN A 237 9.28 -12.66 -0.75
N ASP A 238 9.74 -11.55 -0.16
CA ASP A 238 9.41 -11.15 1.22
C ASP A 238 8.17 -10.24 1.30
N GLU A 239 7.58 -9.84 0.17
CA GLU A 239 6.54 -8.82 0.12
C GLU A 239 5.14 -9.46 0.22
N PRO A 240 4.44 -9.32 1.38
CA PRO A 240 3.15 -9.98 1.56
C PRO A 240 2.03 -9.36 0.74
N SER A 241 2.15 -8.08 0.35
CA SER A 241 1.12 -7.42 -0.44
C SER A 241 1.25 -7.77 -1.90
N PHE A 242 0.19 -8.34 -2.47
CA PHE A 242 0.16 -8.70 -3.89
C PHE A 242 0.36 -7.47 -4.80
N ILE A 243 -0.31 -6.36 -4.49
CA ILE A 243 -0.13 -5.11 -5.25
C ILE A 243 1.30 -4.56 -5.11
N ALA A 244 1.87 -4.49 -3.90
CA ALA A 244 3.24 -3.99 -3.74
C ALA A 244 4.26 -4.90 -4.43
N GLY A 245 4.10 -6.22 -4.30
CA GLY A 245 4.96 -7.21 -4.96
C GLY A 245 4.96 -7.03 -6.48
N ASN A 246 3.78 -6.87 -7.09
CA ASN A 246 3.68 -6.63 -8.53
C ASN A 246 4.34 -5.32 -8.98
N ILE A 247 4.24 -4.24 -8.19
CA ILE A 247 4.90 -2.96 -8.49
C ILE A 247 6.42 -3.16 -8.52
N ILE A 248 6.97 -3.78 -7.48
CA ILE A 248 8.40 -4.06 -7.35
C ILE A 248 8.87 -4.98 -8.49
N ASP A 249 8.08 -6.00 -8.82
CA ASP A 249 8.42 -6.95 -9.87
C ASP A 249 8.41 -6.33 -11.27
N ASN A 250 7.43 -5.45 -11.54
CA ASN A 250 7.36 -4.70 -12.79
C ASN A 250 8.57 -3.78 -12.96
N ALA A 251 8.99 -3.08 -11.89
CA ALA A 251 10.21 -2.26 -11.94
C ALA A 251 11.45 -3.10 -12.29
N ALA A 252 11.56 -4.33 -11.76
CA ALA A 252 12.64 -5.25 -12.12
C ALA A 252 12.57 -5.69 -13.59
N TYR A 253 11.36 -5.88 -14.14
CA TYR A 253 11.14 -6.19 -15.55
C TYR A 253 11.58 -5.03 -16.46
N GLN A 254 11.17 -3.79 -16.16
CA GLN A 254 11.56 -2.61 -16.92
C GLN A 254 13.08 -2.42 -16.97
N ILE A 255 13.78 -2.65 -15.84
CA ILE A 255 15.24 -2.58 -15.81
C ILE A 255 15.88 -3.67 -16.68
N LYS A 256 15.30 -4.88 -16.76
CA LYS A 256 15.80 -5.93 -17.66
C LYS A 256 15.70 -5.55 -19.13
N GLU A 257 14.63 -4.85 -19.54
CA GLU A 257 14.52 -4.33 -20.90
C GLU A 257 15.59 -3.25 -21.17
N ARG A 258 15.78 -2.29 -20.25
CA ARG A 258 16.87 -1.30 -20.33
C ARG A 258 18.25 -1.97 -20.44
N LEU A 259 18.50 -3.05 -19.70
CA LEU A 259 19.74 -3.80 -19.79
C LEU A 259 19.97 -4.46 -21.16
N LYS A 260 18.91 -4.90 -21.86
CA LYS A 260 19.03 -5.44 -23.22
C LYS A 260 19.42 -4.34 -24.22
N GLU A 261 18.87 -3.14 -24.06
CA GLU A 261 19.19 -1.98 -24.89
C GLU A 261 20.64 -1.52 -24.69
N LEU A 262 21.10 -1.43 -23.44
CA LEU A 262 22.50 -1.05 -23.15
C LEU A 262 23.51 -2.05 -23.72
N LYS A 263 23.22 -3.36 -23.68
CA LYS A 263 24.09 -4.38 -24.30
C LYS A 263 24.22 -4.22 -25.81
N LYS A 264 23.20 -3.72 -26.49
CA LYS A 264 23.26 -3.43 -27.94
C LYS A 264 24.11 -2.21 -28.27
N LYS A 265 24.38 -1.32 -27.30
CA LYS A 265 25.24 -0.13 -27.48
C LYS A 265 26.73 -0.41 -27.24
N VAL A 266 27.04 -1.49 -26.51
CA VAL A 266 28.42 -1.90 -26.15
C VAL A 266 29.02 -2.89 -27.16
N ASN A 267 28.16 -3.62 -27.89
CA ASN A 267 28.53 -4.51 -28.99
C ASN A 267 28.44 -3.79 -30.33
#